data_AF-A0AAE3BEH0-F1
#
_entry.id   AF-A0AAE3BEH0-F1
#
_cell.length_a   1.000
_cell.length_b   1.000
_cell.length_c   1.000
_cell.angle_alpha   90.00
_cell.angle_beta   90.00
_cell.angle_gamma   90.00
#
_symmetry.space_group_name_H-M   'P 1'
#
loop_
_entity.id
_entity.type
_entity.pdbx_description
1 polymer ?
#
loop_
_entity_poly.entity_id
_entity_poly.type
_entity_poly.pdbx_seq_one_letter_code
_entity_poly.pdbx_strand_id
1 'polypeptide(L)'
;MTIFNYINEIPDPRCETNKKYELMDVIFLTFTAVLSGASGWKAIQQFGECQLPWLRQYSPFANGIPKRHGIANIIKALDRQSLMSALLSWINERRSSNGRKQIAIDGKTLRGTGNGFLAQALHVVSAYDIGNGIALYQQSGIPLWLPLRPEIYHQKLNPKT
;
A
#
# COMPACT_ATOMS: atom_id res chain seq x y z
N MET A 1 -20.19 -3.30 4.55
CA MET A 1 -20.31 -3.93 3.22
C MET A 1 -19.12 -4.85 2.92
N THR A 2 -19.20 -5.72 1.90
CA THR A 2 -18.03 -6.46 1.35
C THR A 2 -17.29 -5.59 0.33
N ILE A 3 -16.01 -5.88 0.09
CA ILE A 3 -15.21 -5.21 -0.95
C ILE A 3 -15.81 -5.35 -2.35
N PHE A 4 -16.56 -6.43 -2.57
CA PHE A 4 -17.23 -6.78 -3.80
C PHE A 4 -18.23 -5.74 -4.29
N ASN A 5 -18.95 -5.09 -3.39
CA ASN A 5 -19.92 -4.06 -3.78
C ASN A 5 -19.22 -2.85 -4.41
N TYR A 6 -18.07 -2.46 -3.86
CA TYR A 6 -17.25 -1.37 -4.39
C TYR A 6 -16.55 -1.74 -5.70
N ILE A 7 -16.10 -2.99 -5.85
CA ILE A 7 -15.47 -3.46 -7.09
C ILE A 7 -16.50 -3.50 -8.24
N ASN A 8 -17.75 -3.85 -7.96
CA ASN A 8 -18.82 -3.89 -8.97
C ASN A 8 -19.20 -2.51 -9.52
N GLU A 9 -18.83 -1.42 -8.82
CA GLU A 9 -19.02 -0.05 -9.32
C GLU A 9 -17.97 0.35 -10.37
N ILE A 10 -16.89 -0.44 -10.53
CA ILE A 10 -15.84 -0.15 -11.50
C ILE A 10 -16.37 -0.48 -12.91
N PRO A 11 -16.40 0.51 -13.84
CA PRO A 11 -16.80 0.25 -15.21
C PRO A 11 -15.91 -0.78 -15.87
N ASP A 12 -16.50 -1.76 -16.56
CA ASP A 12 -15.74 -2.74 -17.31
C ASP A 12 -15.26 -2.15 -18.65
N PRO A 13 -13.95 -1.91 -18.84
CA PRO A 13 -13.41 -1.28 -20.04
C PRO A 13 -13.40 -2.22 -21.25
N ARG A 14 -13.75 -3.50 -21.07
CA ARG A 14 -13.68 -4.53 -22.10
C ARG A 14 -14.93 -4.48 -22.97
N CYS A 15 -14.76 -4.75 -24.26
CA CYS A 15 -15.87 -4.98 -25.19
C CYS A 15 -16.70 -6.21 -24.74
N GLU A 16 -18.02 -6.19 -24.93
CA GLU A 16 -18.94 -7.28 -24.57
C GLU A 16 -18.61 -8.61 -25.27
N THR A 17 -17.99 -8.56 -26.44
CA THR A 17 -17.59 -9.75 -27.19
C THR A 17 -16.45 -10.48 -26.49
N ASN A 18 -16.58 -11.81 -26.35
CA ASN A 18 -15.56 -12.70 -25.75
C ASN A 18 -15.23 -12.41 -24.27
N LYS A 19 -16.15 -11.84 -23.48
CA LYS A 19 -16.03 -11.75 -22.02
C LYS A 19 -16.21 -13.12 -21.36
N LYS A 20 -15.11 -13.89 -21.27
CA LYS A 20 -15.12 -15.20 -20.60
C LYS A 20 -15.04 -15.11 -19.08
N TYR A 21 -14.40 -14.10 -18.51
CA TYR A 21 -14.16 -14.01 -17.07
C TYR A 21 -14.80 -12.75 -16.52
N GLU A 22 -15.52 -12.89 -15.40
CA GLU A 22 -16.08 -11.76 -14.67
C GLU A 22 -14.99 -10.79 -14.23
N LEU A 23 -15.23 -9.49 -14.39
CA LEU A 23 -14.22 -8.49 -14.03
C LEU A 23 -13.89 -8.56 -12.53
N MET A 24 -14.94 -8.68 -11.72
CA MET A 24 -14.88 -8.85 -10.28
C MET A 24 -13.98 -10.02 -9.87
N ASP A 25 -14.12 -11.19 -10.51
CA ASP A 25 -13.29 -12.39 -10.25
C ASP A 25 -11.81 -12.12 -10.51
N VAL A 26 -11.49 -11.44 -11.62
CA VAL A 26 -10.11 -11.14 -12.00
C VAL A 26 -9.47 -10.11 -11.08
N ILE A 27 -10.23 -9.09 -10.67
CA ILE A 27 -9.76 -8.10 -9.69
C ILE A 27 -9.53 -8.77 -8.33
N PHE A 28 -10.49 -9.57 -7.86
CA PHE A 28 -10.38 -10.28 -6.58
C PHE A 28 -9.22 -11.28 -6.55
N LEU A 29 -9.04 -12.06 -7.61
CA LEU A 29 -7.90 -12.94 -7.81
C LEU A 29 -6.58 -12.17 -7.73
N THR A 30 -6.47 -11.07 -8.46
CA THR A 30 -5.24 -10.26 -8.50
C THR A 30 -4.93 -9.69 -7.13
N PHE A 31 -5.94 -9.15 -6.45
CA PHE A 31 -5.80 -8.55 -5.13
C PHE A 31 -5.35 -9.57 -4.07
N THR A 32 -6.03 -10.71 -3.99
CA THR A 32 -5.71 -11.78 -3.02
C THR A 32 -4.35 -12.41 -3.28
N ALA A 33 -3.97 -12.61 -4.54
CA ALA A 33 -2.66 -13.11 -4.90
C ALA A 33 -1.54 -12.15 -4.49
N VAL A 34 -1.68 -10.85 -4.79
CA VAL A 34 -0.67 -9.83 -4.44
C VAL A 34 -0.52 -9.70 -2.93
N LEU A 35 -1.63 -9.70 -2.18
CA LEU A 35 -1.59 -9.69 -0.71
C LEU A 35 -0.93 -10.95 -0.13
N SER A 36 -1.01 -12.07 -0.85
CA SER A 36 -0.33 -13.32 -0.49
C SER A 36 1.13 -13.38 -0.95
N GLY A 37 1.68 -12.28 -1.47
CA GLY A 37 3.08 -12.17 -1.89
C GLY A 37 3.36 -12.58 -3.34
N ALA A 38 2.34 -12.82 -4.16
CA ALA A 38 2.55 -13.14 -5.57
C ALA A 38 3.10 -11.92 -6.33
N SER A 39 4.29 -12.08 -6.91
CA SER A 39 4.94 -11.07 -7.75
C SER A 39 4.83 -11.43 -9.23
N GLY A 40 4.09 -10.60 -9.97
CA GLY A 40 3.90 -10.75 -11.42
C GLY A 40 2.81 -11.73 -11.86
N TRP A 41 2.45 -11.65 -13.14
CA TRP A 41 1.25 -12.31 -13.70
C TRP A 41 1.28 -13.84 -13.65
N LYS A 42 2.47 -14.45 -13.79
CA LYS A 42 2.62 -15.91 -13.69
C LYS A 42 2.33 -16.39 -12.27
N ALA A 43 2.87 -15.70 -11.26
CA ALA A 43 2.64 -16.03 -9.86
C ALA A 43 1.16 -15.86 -9.48
N ILE A 44 0.49 -14.82 -10.00
CA ILE A 44 -0.95 -14.61 -9.78
C ILE A 44 -1.78 -15.76 -10.38
N GLN A 45 -1.46 -16.19 -11.62
CA GLN A 45 -2.13 -17.34 -12.22
C GLN A 45 -1.93 -18.61 -11.36
N GLN A 46 -0.69 -18.89 -10.95
CA GLN A 46 -0.37 -20.06 -10.12
C GLN A 46 -1.09 -20.01 -8.76
N PHE A 47 -1.14 -18.84 -8.12
CA PHE A 47 -1.91 -18.65 -6.89
C PHE A 47 -3.38 -19.00 -7.11
N GLY A 48 -3.98 -18.48 -8.19
CA GLY A 48 -5.37 -18.76 -8.54
C GLY A 48 -5.64 -20.24 -8.76
N GLU A 49 -4.75 -20.94 -9.47
CA GLU A 49 -4.87 -22.38 -9.72
C GLU A 49 -4.76 -23.19 -8.41
N CYS A 50 -3.81 -22.84 -7.54
CA CYS A 50 -3.63 -23.51 -6.25
C CYS A 50 -4.75 -23.23 -5.24
N GLN A 51 -5.27 -22.00 -5.23
CA GLN A 51 -6.26 -21.52 -4.25
C GLN A 51 -7.67 -21.46 -4.81
N LEU A 52 -7.94 -22.05 -5.98
CA LEU A 52 -9.27 -22.04 -6.60
C LEU A 52 -10.40 -22.52 -5.66
N PRO A 53 -10.22 -23.60 -4.86
CA PRO A 53 -11.25 -24.01 -3.90
C PRO A 53 -11.57 -22.93 -2.85
N TRP A 54 -10.56 -22.19 -2.40
CA TRP A 54 -10.73 -21.09 -1.44
C TRP A 54 -11.37 -19.87 -2.11
N LEU A 55 -10.92 -19.50 -3.31
CA LEU A 55 -11.48 -18.40 -4.10
C LEU A 55 -12.99 -18.61 -4.37
N ARG A 56 -13.40 -19.86 -4.60
CA ARG A 56 -14.79 -20.25 -4.83
C ARG A 56 -15.72 -20.07 -3.63
N GLN A 57 -15.19 -19.85 -2.43
CA GLN A 57 -15.99 -19.50 -1.25
C GLN A 57 -16.51 -18.06 -1.32
N TYR A 58 -15.91 -17.21 -2.16
CA TYR A 58 -16.23 -15.79 -2.25
C TYR A 58 -16.87 -15.37 -3.57
N SER A 59 -16.52 -16.05 -4.68
CA SER A 59 -17.11 -15.80 -6.00
C SER A 59 -17.12 -17.09 -6.83
N PRO A 60 -18.02 -17.28 -7.82
CA PRO A 60 -18.15 -18.58 -8.50
C PRO A 60 -16.93 -19.03 -9.31
N PHE A 61 -16.15 -18.11 -9.91
CA PHE A 61 -15.08 -18.44 -10.86
C PHE A 61 -15.56 -19.46 -11.91
N ALA A 62 -16.71 -19.18 -12.55
CA ALA A 62 -17.44 -20.13 -13.40
C ALA A 62 -16.57 -20.67 -14.55
N ASN A 63 -15.73 -19.81 -15.12
CA ASN A 63 -14.82 -20.14 -16.21
C ASN A 63 -13.40 -20.49 -15.76
N GLY A 64 -13.18 -20.67 -14.46
CA GLY A 64 -11.88 -20.96 -13.85
C GLY A 64 -10.96 -19.75 -13.80
N ILE A 65 -9.65 -20.01 -13.75
CA ILE A 65 -8.62 -18.99 -13.61
C ILE A 65 -8.14 -18.53 -15.00
N PRO A 66 -8.15 -17.23 -15.31
CA PRO A 66 -7.59 -16.73 -16.57
C PRO A 66 -6.08 -16.98 -16.64
N LYS A 67 -5.57 -17.21 -17.86
CA LYS A 67 -4.11 -17.27 -18.09
C LYS A 67 -3.46 -15.92 -17.78
N ARG A 68 -2.17 -15.92 -17.43
CA ARG A 68 -1.36 -14.74 -17.10
C ARG A 68 -1.55 -13.54 -18.05
N HIS A 69 -1.67 -13.80 -19.36
CA HIS A 69 -1.86 -12.76 -20.37
C HIS A 69 -3.27 -12.16 -20.32
N GLY A 70 -4.29 -12.98 -20.05
CA GLY A 70 -5.65 -12.52 -19.83
C GLY A 70 -5.76 -11.65 -18.57
N ILE A 71 -5.17 -12.10 -17.46
CA ILE A 71 -5.10 -11.31 -16.22
C ILE A 71 -4.43 -9.96 -16.50
N ALA A 72 -3.25 -9.98 -17.11
CA ALA A 72 -2.50 -8.76 -17.41
C ALA A 72 -3.30 -7.79 -18.28
N ASN A 73 -3.95 -8.27 -19.34
CA ASN A 73 -4.72 -7.42 -20.26
C ASN A 73 -5.93 -6.79 -19.58
N ILE A 74 -6.67 -7.57 -18.79
CA ILE A 74 -7.84 -7.09 -18.05
C ILE A 74 -7.42 -6.03 -17.04
N ILE A 75 -6.43 -6.32 -16.20
CA ILE A 75 -5.98 -5.38 -15.15
C ILE A 75 -5.35 -4.12 -15.74
N LYS A 76 -4.60 -4.22 -16.86
CA LYS A 76 -4.02 -3.06 -17.54
C LYS A 76 -5.07 -2.13 -18.17
N ALA A 77 -6.21 -2.68 -18.59
CA ALA A 77 -7.27 -1.90 -19.19
C ALA A 77 -8.09 -1.12 -18.15
N LEU A 78 -8.04 -1.50 -16.87
CA LEU A 78 -8.82 -0.85 -15.83
C LEU A 78 -8.41 0.60 -15.63
N ASP A 79 -9.41 1.46 -15.44
CA ASP A 79 -9.17 2.80 -14.96
C ASP A 79 -8.60 2.75 -13.54
N ARG A 80 -7.39 3.27 -13.39
CA ARG A 80 -6.65 3.30 -12.13
C ARG A 80 -7.41 4.10 -11.08
N GLN A 81 -8.04 5.21 -11.47
CA GLN A 81 -8.71 6.10 -10.53
C GLN A 81 -9.94 5.42 -9.94
N SER A 82 -10.74 4.74 -10.76
CA SER A 82 -11.91 3.97 -10.35
C SER A 82 -11.54 2.84 -9.39
N LEU A 83 -10.51 2.05 -9.73
CA LEU A 83 -10.02 0.98 -8.84
C LEU A 83 -9.54 1.52 -7.48
N MET A 84 -8.76 2.61 -7.50
CA MET A 84 -8.28 3.23 -6.27
C MET A 84 -9.43 3.79 -5.43
N SER A 85 -10.41 4.43 -6.07
CA SER A 85 -11.55 5.01 -5.39
C SER A 85 -12.41 3.93 -4.74
N ALA A 86 -12.69 2.83 -5.43
CA ALA A 86 -13.41 1.67 -4.88
C ALA A 86 -12.71 1.09 -3.64
N LEU A 87 -11.40 0.85 -3.72
CA LEU A 87 -10.60 0.33 -2.60
C LEU A 87 -10.56 1.29 -1.42
N LEU A 88 -10.32 2.58 -1.67
CA LEU A 88 -10.25 3.59 -0.62
C LEU A 88 -11.61 3.80 0.05
N SER A 89 -12.70 3.80 -0.72
CA SER A 89 -14.06 3.90 -0.20
C SER A 89 -14.37 2.74 0.73
N TRP A 90 -14.06 1.51 0.32
CA TRP A 90 -14.22 0.33 1.16
C TRP A 90 -13.40 0.40 2.46
N ILE A 91 -12.12 0.75 2.36
CA ILE A 91 -11.24 0.89 3.54
C ILE A 91 -11.76 2.00 4.48
N ASN A 92 -12.21 3.12 3.93
CA ASN A 92 -12.70 4.26 4.72
C ASN A 92 -14.05 3.99 5.37
N GLU A 93 -14.96 3.24 4.73
CA GLU A 93 -16.20 2.75 5.34
C GLU A 93 -15.88 1.86 6.54
N ARG A 94 -14.96 0.89 6.37
CA ARG A 94 -14.49 0.01 7.44
C ARG A 94 -13.77 0.76 8.56
N ARG A 95 -12.97 1.76 8.22
CA ARG A 95 -12.28 2.62 9.20
C ARG A 95 -13.29 3.41 10.04
N SER A 96 -14.22 4.09 9.38
CA SER A 96 -15.19 4.98 10.01
C SER A 96 -16.19 4.22 10.88
N SER A 97 -16.68 3.06 10.41
CA SER A 97 -17.56 2.18 11.19
C SER A 97 -16.92 1.63 12.48
N ASN A 98 -15.59 1.55 12.53
CA ASN A 98 -14.83 1.14 13.71
C ASN A 98 -14.34 2.33 14.56
N GLY A 99 -14.79 3.56 14.28
CA GLY A 99 -14.36 4.77 15.01
C GLY A 99 -12.86 5.07 14.88
N ARG A 100 -12.17 4.51 13.89
CA ARG A 100 -10.73 4.72 13.71
C ARG A 100 -10.46 6.02 12.97
N LYS A 101 -9.48 6.81 13.42
CA LYS A 101 -9.07 8.05 12.74
C LYS A 101 -8.19 7.75 11.51
N GLN A 102 -8.20 8.66 10.54
CA GLN A 102 -7.30 8.58 9.39
C GLN A 102 -6.00 9.33 9.73
N ILE A 103 -4.89 8.58 9.76
CA ILE A 103 -3.56 9.12 10.03
C ILE A 103 -2.74 9.02 8.74
N ALA A 104 -2.31 10.16 8.20
CA ALA A 104 -1.36 10.19 7.10
C ALA A 104 0.06 10.03 7.66
N ILE A 105 0.88 9.17 7.05
CA ILE A 105 2.27 8.94 7.47
C ILE A 105 3.17 9.29 6.28
N ASP A 106 4.17 10.14 6.51
CA ASP A 106 5.15 10.54 5.51
C ASP A 106 6.57 10.43 6.07
N GLY A 107 7.47 9.83 5.29
CA GLY A 107 8.86 9.57 5.67
C GLY A 107 9.82 10.27 4.72
N LYS A 108 10.74 11.09 5.25
CA LYS A 108 11.77 11.79 4.48
C LYS A 108 13.16 11.37 4.94
N THR A 109 14.07 11.19 3.98
CA THR A 109 15.51 10.97 4.26
C THR A 109 16.26 12.27 4.03
N LEU A 110 16.97 12.77 5.03
CA LEU A 110 17.70 14.04 4.92
C LEU A 110 18.99 13.86 4.10
N ARG A 111 19.13 14.63 3.02
CA ARG A 111 20.30 14.57 2.13
C ARG A 111 21.58 14.99 2.86
N GLY A 112 22.67 14.27 2.63
CA GLY A 112 23.99 14.58 3.20
C GLY A 112 24.24 14.06 4.62
N THR A 113 23.29 13.32 5.21
CA THR A 113 23.41 12.77 6.57
C THR A 113 24.07 11.39 6.63
N GLY A 114 24.23 10.71 5.49
CA GLY A 114 24.83 9.37 5.40
C GLY A 114 26.33 9.39 5.06
N ASN A 115 27.10 10.36 5.57
CA ASN A 115 28.49 10.59 5.13
C ASN A 115 29.57 9.96 6.03
N GLY A 116 29.30 8.82 6.69
CA GLY A 116 30.33 8.15 7.50
C GLY A 116 30.17 6.64 7.59
N PHE A 117 31.29 5.92 7.73
CA PHE A 117 31.39 4.46 7.89
C PHE A 117 30.53 3.89 9.05
N LEU A 118 30.09 4.76 9.97
CA LEU A 118 29.24 4.48 11.13
C LEU A 118 27.92 5.28 11.17
N ALA A 119 27.69 6.22 10.23
CA ALA A 119 26.57 7.16 10.28
C ALA A 119 25.49 6.76 9.26
N GLN A 120 24.39 6.18 9.74
CA GLN A 120 23.22 5.89 8.93
C GLN A 120 22.54 7.20 8.50
N ALA A 121 21.96 7.20 7.29
CA ALA A 121 21.18 8.33 6.81
C ALA A 121 20.04 8.64 7.79
N LEU A 122 19.83 9.93 8.06
CA LEU A 122 18.78 10.35 8.96
C LEU A 122 17.42 10.23 8.27
N HIS A 123 16.59 9.34 8.79
CA HIS A 123 15.19 9.18 8.41
C HIS A 123 14.30 9.93 9.40
N VAL A 124 13.41 10.77 8.89
CA VAL A 124 12.39 11.49 9.67
C VAL A 124 11.03 10.99 9.24
N VAL A 125 10.21 10.53 10.20
CA VAL A 125 8.82 10.16 9.96
C VAL A 125 7.91 11.19 10.63
N SER A 126 6.92 11.65 9.88
CA SER A 126 5.82 12.49 10.36
C SER A 126 4.50 11.74 10.24
N ALA A 127 3.62 11.94 11.22
CA ALA A 127 2.26 11.42 11.23
C ALA A 127 1.29 12.59 11.41
N TYR A 128 0.28 12.68 10.56
CA TYR A 128 -0.71 13.75 10.57
C TYR A 128 -2.12 13.19 10.77
N ASP A 129 -2.78 13.61 11.85
CA ASP A 129 -4.19 13.33 12.09
C ASP A 129 -5.03 14.29 11.26
N ILE A 130 -5.60 13.76 10.17
CA ILE A 130 -6.40 14.53 9.21
C ILE A 130 -7.65 15.11 9.88
N GLY A 131 -8.22 14.42 10.86
CA GLY A 131 -9.46 14.84 11.51
C GLY A 131 -9.29 15.97 12.51
N ASN A 132 -8.12 16.06 13.16
CA ASN A 132 -7.86 17.07 14.19
C ASN A 132 -6.87 18.16 13.75
N GLY A 133 -6.24 18.02 12.59
CA GLY A 133 -5.22 18.95 12.10
C GLY A 133 -3.89 18.89 12.87
N ILE A 134 -3.61 17.78 13.56
CA ILE A 134 -2.42 17.64 14.42
C ILE A 134 -1.32 16.90 13.66
N ALA A 135 -0.10 17.46 13.64
CA ALA A 135 1.09 16.79 13.14
C ALA A 135 2.00 16.36 14.29
N LEU A 136 2.36 15.07 14.32
CA LEU A 136 3.39 14.49 15.16
C LEU A 136 4.65 14.27 14.30
N TYR A 137 5.82 14.61 14.83
CA TYR A 137 7.09 14.39 14.14
C TYR A 137 8.07 13.65 15.05
N GLN A 138 8.84 12.75 14.46
CA GLN A 138 9.98 12.16 15.16
C GLN A 138 11.09 13.19 15.29
N GLN A 139 11.50 13.48 16.53
CA GLN A 139 12.70 14.27 16.78
C GLN A 139 13.94 13.38 16.61
N SER A 140 14.85 13.74 15.70
CA SER A 140 16.16 13.10 15.61
C SER A 140 17.03 13.57 16.77
N GLY A 141 17.04 12.82 17.87
CA GLY A 141 18.04 12.98 18.92
C GLY A 141 19.25 12.10 18.62
N ILE A 142 20.47 12.62 18.83
CA ILE A 142 21.59 11.74 19.17
C ILE A 142 21.13 11.00 20.43
N PRO A 143 21.14 9.65 20.46
CA PRO A 143 20.70 8.93 21.64
C PRO A 143 21.51 9.41 22.84
N LEU A 144 20.85 9.83 23.92
CA LEU A 144 21.54 10.35 25.13
C LEU A 144 22.47 9.31 25.79
N TRP A 145 22.41 8.05 25.35
CA TRP A 145 23.24 6.94 25.79
C TRP A 145 24.40 6.60 24.83
N LEU A 146 24.54 7.28 23.69
CA LEU A 146 25.76 7.20 22.89
C LEU A 146 26.80 8.14 23.53
N PRO A 147 28.00 7.66 23.89
CA PRO A 147 29.04 8.52 24.44
C PRO A 147 29.39 9.58 23.40
N LEU A 148 29.02 10.83 23.68
CA LEU A 148 29.46 11.99 22.93
C LEU A 148 31.00 12.00 23.01
N ARG A 149 31.69 11.99 21.87
CA ARG A 149 33.14 12.19 21.87
C ARG A 149 33.44 13.54 22.56
N PRO A 150 34.41 13.60 23.49
CA PRO A 150 34.77 14.82 24.21
C PRO A 150 35.05 16.03 23.30
N GLU A 151 35.49 15.75 22.08
CA GLU A 151 35.84 16.72 21.04
C GLU A 151 34.69 17.69 20.65
N ILE A 152 33.42 17.30 20.86
CA ILE A 152 32.24 18.11 20.49
C ILE A 152 31.84 19.13 21.58
N TYR A 153 32.31 18.94 22.83
CA TYR A 153 31.93 19.83 23.95
C TYR A 153 32.42 21.27 23.78
N HIS A 154 33.52 21.50 23.05
CA HIS A 154 34.15 22.83 22.96
C HIS A 154 33.52 23.80 21.96
N GLN A 155 32.59 23.36 21.09
CA GLN A 155 31.95 24.25 20.10
C GLN A 155 30.61 24.84 20.55
N LYS A 156 30.04 24.42 21.70
CA LYS A 156 28.74 24.93 22.18
C LYS A 156 28.79 25.93 23.34
N LEU A 157 29.98 26.28 23.85
CA LEU A 157 30.13 27.17 25.01
C LEU A 157 30.64 28.59 24.68
N ASN A 158 30.70 28.98 23.40
CA ASN A 158 31.06 30.36 23.05
C ASN A 158 30.09 30.93 22.01
N PRO A 159 28.98 31.56 22.44
CA PRO A 159 28.24 32.46 21.57
C PRO A 159 29.12 33.69 21.37
N LYS A 160 29.79 33.79 20.21
CA LYS A 160 30.43 35.03 19.82
C LYS A 160 29.34 36.09 19.63
N THR A 161 29.45 37.16 20.42
CA THR A 161 28.89 38.50 20.21
C THR A 161 29.01 38.96 18.77
#